data_AF-A0A7W1UGE2-F1
#
_entry.id   AF-A0A7W1UGE2-F1
#
_cell.length_a   1.000
_cell.length_b   1.000
_cell.length_c   1.000
_cell.angle_alpha   90.00
_cell.angle_beta   90.00
_cell.angle_gamma   90.00
#
_symmetry.space_group_name_H-M   'P 1'
#
loop_
_entity.id
_entity.type
_entity.pdbx_description
1 polymer ?
#
loop_
_entity_poly.entity_id
_entity_poly.type
_entity_poly.pdbx_seq_one_letter_code
_entity_poly.pdbx_strand_id
1 'polypeptide(L)'
;MTNDLERRMYEHKKKLVKGFTQKCNINKLVYVEETQEVNAAIIREKEIKKWRREKKDFLVISENPQWKDLSLEFQDSALRSE
;
A
#
# COMPACT_ATOMS: atom_id res chain seq x y z
N MET A 1 -1.70 -8.43 -0.75
CA MET A 1 -3.15 -8.22 -0.71
C MET A 1 -3.57 -8.08 0.75
N THR A 2 -4.50 -7.18 1.06
CA THR A 2 -5.11 -7.07 2.39
C THR A 2 -6.59 -6.75 2.21
N ASN A 3 -7.43 -7.25 3.11
CA ASN A 3 -8.84 -6.89 3.16
C ASN A 3 -9.08 -5.72 4.14
N ASP A 4 -8.04 -5.31 4.86
CA ASP A 4 -8.05 -4.21 5.82
C ASP A 4 -6.73 -3.45 5.66
N LEU A 5 -6.81 -2.32 4.95
CA LEU A 5 -5.65 -1.49 4.63
C LEU A 5 -5.20 -0.67 5.85
N GLU A 6 -6.15 -0.17 6.63
CA GLU A 6 -5.89 0.69 7.78
C GLU A 6 -5.12 -0.05 8.88
N ARG A 7 -5.61 -1.22 9.28
CA ARG A 7 -4.92 -2.08 10.26
C ARG A 7 -3.51 -2.43 9.77
N ARG A 8 -3.37 -2.75 8.49
CA ARG A 8 -2.06 -3.10 7.89
C ARG A 8 -1.08 -1.94 7.96
N MET A 9 -1.54 -0.72 7.66
CA MET A 9 -0.71 0.49 7.75
C MET A 9 -0.38 0.83 9.20
N TYR A 10 -1.32 0.66 10.13
CA TYR A 10 -1.06 0.82 11.56
C TYR A 10 0.05 -0.13 12.05
N GLU A 11 -0.05 -1.42 11.75
CA GLU A 11 0.97 -2.43 12.08
C GLU A 11 2.36 -2.07 11.53
N HIS A 12 2.41 -1.60 10.28
CA HIS A 12 3.64 -1.19 9.62
C HIS A 12 4.25 0.06 10.27
N LYS A 13 3.45 1.12 10.47
CA LYS A 13 3.90 2.38 11.10
C LYS A 13 4.37 2.17 12.54
N LYS A 14 3.68 1.32 13.31
CA LYS A 14 4.03 0.98 14.70
C LYS A 14 5.04 -0.17 14.81
N LYS A 15 5.46 -0.77 13.68
CA LYS A 15 6.43 -1.88 13.61
C LYS A 15 6.03 -3.09 14.47
N LEU A 16 4.73 -3.38 14.54
CA LEU A 16 4.16 -4.43 15.41
C LEU A 16 4.48 -5.83 14.92
N VAL A 17 4.65 -6.00 13.60
CA VAL A 17 5.00 -7.27 12.99
C VAL A 17 6.50 -7.35 12.74
N LYS A 18 7.16 -8.30 13.42
CA LYS A 18 8.59 -8.59 13.18
C LYS A 18 8.76 -9.15 11.77
N GLY A 19 9.72 -8.62 11.01
CA GLY A 19 10.00 -9.10 9.66
C GLY A 19 10.65 -8.07 8.74
N PHE A 20 10.54 -8.29 7.43
CA PHE A 20 11.13 -7.46 6.39
C PHE A 20 10.72 -5.98 6.51
N THR A 21 9.41 -5.74 6.68
CA THR A 21 8.86 -4.38 6.81
C THR A 21 9.50 -3.60 7.96
N GLN A 22 9.70 -4.24 9.11
CA GLN A 22 10.35 -3.63 10.27
C GLN A 22 11.84 -3.35 10.00
N LYS A 23 12.56 -4.33 9.43
CA LYS A 23 14.00 -4.22 9.14
C LYS A 23 14.31 -3.14 8.11
N CYS A 24 13.47 -3.01 7.09
CA CYS A 24 13.65 -2.04 6.00
C CYS A 24 12.90 -0.71 6.22
N ASN A 25 12.32 -0.51 7.42
CA ASN A 25 11.59 0.70 7.78
C ASN A 25 10.50 1.11 6.76
N ILE A 26 9.76 0.13 6.23
CA ILE A 26 8.73 0.37 5.21
C ILE A 26 7.44 0.81 5.92
N ASN A 27 7.18 2.12 5.91
CA ASN A 27 6.05 2.73 6.62
C ASN A 27 5.19 3.69 5.78
N LYS A 28 5.58 3.96 4.52
CA LYS A 28 4.86 4.84 3.59
C LYS A 28 4.05 4.04 2.59
N LEU A 29 2.76 4.37 2.43
CA LEU A 29 1.91 3.83 1.37
C LEU A 29 1.93 4.78 0.18
N VAL A 30 2.48 4.37 -0.96
CA VAL A 30 2.58 5.24 -2.15
C VAL A 30 1.69 4.81 -3.30
N TYR A 31 1.16 3.59 -3.24
CA TYR A 31 0.25 3.04 -4.25
C TYR A 31 -0.63 1.96 -3.60
N VAL A 32 -1.91 1.98 -3.94
CA VAL A 32 -2.89 0.96 -3.60
C VAL A 32 -3.87 0.84 -4.77
N GLU A 33 -4.37 -0.37 -5.00
CA GLU A 33 -5.35 -0.69 -6.04
C GLU A 33 -6.44 -1.53 -5.39
N GLU A 34 -7.71 -1.14 -5.60
CA GLU A 34 -8.87 -1.88 -5.13
C GLU A 34 -9.44 -2.72 -6.26
N THR A 35 -9.84 -3.95 -5.95
CA THR A 35 -10.44 -4.87 -6.92
C THR A 35 -11.63 -5.56 -6.27
N GLN A 36 -12.70 -5.79 -7.04
CA GLN A 36 -13.90 -6.49 -6.55
C GLN A 36 -13.68 -8.00 -6.40
N GLU A 37 -12.72 -8.57 -7.14
CA GLU A 37 -12.46 -10.00 -7.20
C GLU A 37 -11.13 -10.37 -6.54
N VAL A 38 -11.16 -11.27 -5.55
CA VAL A 38 -9.96 -11.72 -4.82
C VAL A 38 -8.93 -12.35 -5.77
N ASN A 39 -9.40 -13.09 -6.78
CA ASN A 39 -8.52 -13.69 -7.78
C ASN A 39 -7.79 -12.63 -8.62
N ALA A 40 -8.47 -11.54 -8.97
CA ALA A 40 -7.86 -10.41 -9.68
C ALA A 40 -6.77 -9.75 -8.81
N ALA A 41 -7.06 -9.48 -7.53
CA ALA A 41 -6.08 -8.96 -6.59
C ALA A 41 -4.82 -9.84 -6.48
N ILE A 42 -4.98 -11.16 -6.39
CA ILE A 42 -3.87 -12.12 -6.28
C ILE A 42 -3.03 -12.12 -7.56
N ILE A 43 -3.67 -12.16 -8.74
CA ILE A 43 -2.97 -12.13 -10.02
C ILE A 43 -2.19 -10.83 -10.16
N ARG A 44 -2.82 -9.69 -9.87
CA ARG A 44 -2.22 -8.37 -9.94
C ARG A 44 -1.04 -8.22 -8.97
N GLU A 45 -1.19 -8.67 -7.73
CA GLU A 45 -0.10 -8.68 -6.75
C GLU A 45 1.09 -9.52 -7.24
N LYS A 46 0.84 -10.71 -7.79
CA LYS A 46 1.90 -11.57 -8.35
C LYS A 46 2.58 -10.91 -9.54
N GLU A 47 1.82 -10.25 -10.41
CA GLU A 47 2.32 -9.54 -11.56
C GLU A 47 3.28 -8.42 -11.14
N ILE A 48 2.81 -7.51 -10.28
CA ILE A 48 3.59 -6.37 -9.78
C ILE A 48 4.84 -6.86 -9.05
N LYS A 49 4.75 -7.91 -8.21
CA LYS A 49 5.92 -8.44 -7.49
C LYS A 49 7.06 -8.84 -8.44
N LYS A 50 6.74 -9.40 -9.62
CA LYS A 50 7.71 -9.82 -10.64
C LYS A 50 8.31 -8.68 -11.46
N TRP A 51 7.73 -7.47 -11.40
CA TRP A 51 8.25 -6.35 -12.17
C TRP A 51 9.60 -5.85 -11.67
N ARG A 52 10.38 -5.33 -12.63
CA ARG A 52 11.57 -4.52 -12.35
C ARG A 52 11.20 -3.25 -11.60
N ARG A 53 12.19 -2.67 -10.94
CA ARG A 53 11.98 -1.47 -10.12
C ARG A 53 11.47 -0.30 -10.96
N GLU A 54 12.00 -0.07 -12.16
CA GLU A 54 11.59 1.07 -12.99
C GLU A 54 10.10 1.00 -13.32
N LYS A 55 9.59 -0.18 -13.70
CA LYS A 55 8.16 -0.35 -14.02
C LYS A 55 7.25 -0.12 -12.82
N LYS A 56 7.69 -0.48 -11.61
CA LYS A 56 6.97 -0.17 -10.36
C LYS A 56 6.96 1.34 -10.10
N ASP A 57 8.10 2.00 -10.31
CA ASP A 57 8.21 3.44 -10.11
C ASP A 57 7.33 4.20 -11.11
N PHE A 58 7.28 3.78 -12.38
CA PHE A 58 6.35 4.37 -13.37
C PHE A 58 4.88 4.22 -12.96
N LEU A 59 4.48 3.06 -12.44
CA LEU A 59 3.13 2.85 -11.93
C LEU A 59 2.81 3.77 -10.75
N VAL A 60 3.77 3.97 -9.83
CA VAL A 60 3.58 4.91 -8.73
C VAL A 60 3.50 6.35 -9.24
N ILE A 61 4.37 6.73 -10.18
CA ILE A 61 4.42 8.09 -10.72
C ILE A 61 3.15 8.46 -11.50
N SER A 62 2.52 7.51 -12.19
CA SER A 62 1.28 7.78 -12.94
C SER A 62 0.13 8.18 -12.04
N GLU A 63 0.01 7.56 -10.86
CA GLU A 63 -1.09 7.82 -9.91
C GLU A 63 -0.71 8.81 -8.79
N ASN A 64 0.55 8.79 -8.37
CA ASN A 64 1.07 9.53 -7.22
C ASN A 64 2.45 10.13 -7.55
N PRO A 65 2.52 11.13 -8.45
CA PRO A 65 3.77 11.71 -8.92
C PRO A 65 4.58 12.37 -7.80
N GLN A 66 3.92 12.79 -6.72
CA GLN A 66 4.55 13.43 -5.57
C GLN A 66 5.00 12.42 -4.49
N TRP A 67 4.80 11.11 -4.70
CA TRP A 67 5.15 10.06 -3.73
C TRP A 67 4.61 10.36 -2.32
N LYS A 68 3.38 10.91 -2.27
CA LYS A 68 2.66 11.18 -1.04
C LYS A 68 2.37 9.89 -0.29
N ASP A 69 2.30 10.00 1.03
CA ASP A 69 1.83 8.89 1.85
C ASP A 69 0.31 8.84 1.82
N LEU A 70 -0.25 7.98 0.96
CA LEU A 70 -1.68 7.76 0.80
C LEU A 70 -2.34 7.31 2.11
N SER A 71 -1.57 6.69 3.02
CA SER A 71 -2.11 6.25 4.31
C SER A 71 -2.54 7.39 5.23
N LEU A 72 -2.18 8.64 4.92
CA LEU A 72 -2.67 9.82 5.62
C LEU A 72 -4.09 10.20 5.15
N GLU A 73 -4.38 10.00 3.87
CA GLU A 73 -5.69 10.33 3.28
C GLU A 73 -6.79 9.39 3.80
N PHE A 74 -6.46 8.11 4.01
CA PHE A 74 -7.37 7.13 4.61
C PHE A 74 -7.68 7.42 6.09
N GLN A 75 -6.78 8.10 6.81
CA GLN A 75 -7.01 8.49 8.21
C GLN A 75 -7.95 9.70 8.30
N ASP A 76 -7.87 10.61 7.34
CA ASP A 76 -8.73 11.79 7.28
C ASP A 76 -10.18 11.46 6.87
N SER A 77 -10.40 10.41 6.07
CA SER A 77 -11.76 9.96 5.71
C SER A 77 -12.52 9.36 6.90
N ALA A 78 -11.82 8.71 7.83
CA ALA A 78 -12.43 8.14 9.03
C ALA A 78 -12.92 9.22 10.01
N LEU A 79 -12.26 10.39 10.03
CA LEU A 79 -12.61 11.53 10.89
C LEU A 79 -13.74 12.42 10.34
N ARG A 80 -14.20 12.19 9.11
CA ARG A 80 -15.29 12.97 8.46
C ARG A 80 -16.64 12.25 8.48
N SER A 81 -16.73 11.09 9.13
CA SER A 81 -17.91 10.24 9.14
C SER A 81 -18.69 10.29 10.46
N GLU A 82 -18.56 11.38 11.23
CA GLU A 82 -19.35 11.68 12.44
C GLU A 82 -20.28 12.88 12.24
#